data_AF-A0A9D7YGJ0-F1
#
_entry.id   AF-A0A9D7YGJ0-F1
#
_cell.length_a   1.000
_cell.length_b   1.000
_cell.length_c   1.000
_cell.angle_alpha   90.00
_cell.angle_beta   90.00
_cell.angle_gamma   90.00
#
_symmetry.space_group_name_H-M   'P 1'
#
loop_
_entity.id
_entity.type
_entity.pdbx_description
1 polymer ?
#
loop_
_entity_poly.entity_id
_entity_poly.type
_entity_poly.pdbx_seq_one_letter_code
_entity_poly.pdbx_strand_id
1 'polypeptide(L)'
;MEKQVIEKLSNLYNYILYEHQEVSGENFDKLKEHINDTPSLHEYFKKDWGKLKAKQYCGIINYDGKDFYILPKIADQDDEKNLNIFIYMLMYAYNIKAQNEQIANSKNEKSNTIFEVFIQLFAKNLFEQFQRGVYREYITEQDNLTVLKGKYLINENLKYNFTKSKIYCEYDEFSMDNQLNQFFLYAVKILMRFAKDKKLLKQCELVLDEVTCKEFNIDSLHVNFNRLNSRFKNSFEFAILLLKKSIPLFEKDK
;
A
#
# COMPACT_ATOMS: atom_id res chain seq x y z
N MET A 1 -8.55 34.46 4.81
CA MET A 1 -8.04 33.07 4.69
C MET A 1 -8.56 32.14 5.79
N GLU A 2 -8.92 32.63 6.98
CA GLU A 2 -9.40 31.79 8.09
C GLU A 2 -10.81 31.19 7.87
N LYS A 3 -11.73 31.89 7.19
CA LYS A 3 -13.09 31.37 6.93
C LYS A 3 -13.13 30.13 6.02
N GLN A 4 -12.22 29.98 5.05
CA GLN A 4 -12.20 28.83 4.12
C GLN A 4 -11.57 27.55 4.71
N VAL A 5 -10.86 27.65 5.83
CA VAL A 5 -10.26 26.49 6.52
C VAL A 5 -11.28 25.84 7.45
N ILE A 6 -12.10 26.65 8.12
CA ILE A 6 -13.17 26.19 9.03
C ILE A 6 -14.31 25.52 8.25
N GLU A 7 -14.66 26.08 7.09
CA GLU A 7 -15.74 25.58 6.20
C GLU A 7 -15.36 24.29 5.43
N LYS A 8 -14.08 23.87 5.46
CA LYS A 8 -13.59 22.67 4.78
C LYS A 8 -13.27 21.50 5.72
N LEU A 9 -12.90 21.78 6.97
CA LEU A 9 -12.82 20.77 8.03
C LEU A 9 -14.21 20.21 8.37
N SER A 10 -15.25 21.05 8.35
CA SER A 10 -16.65 20.64 8.53
C SER A 10 -17.10 19.54 7.57
N ASN A 11 -16.55 19.47 6.36
CA ASN A 11 -16.93 18.46 5.37
C ASN A 11 -16.41 17.05 5.68
N LEU A 12 -15.32 16.89 6.45
CA LEU A 12 -14.86 15.57 6.89
C LEU A 12 -15.69 15.07 8.07
N TYR A 13 -15.99 15.97 9.02
CA TYR A 13 -16.82 15.68 10.20
C TYR A 13 -18.27 15.27 9.85
N ASN A 14 -18.75 15.69 8.67
CA ASN A 14 -20.08 15.35 8.17
C ASN A 14 -20.28 13.87 7.80
N TYR A 15 -19.20 13.09 7.72
CA TYR A 15 -19.23 11.67 7.34
C TYR A 15 -18.60 10.76 8.40
N ILE A 16 -18.62 11.19 9.67
CA ILE A 16 -18.08 10.41 10.80
C ILE A 16 -19.21 9.75 11.57
N LEU A 17 -18.99 8.48 11.91
CA LEU A 17 -19.81 7.59 12.70
C LEU A 17 -18.90 6.89 13.72
N TYR A 18 -19.43 6.56 14.88
CA TYR A 18 -18.72 5.76 15.88
C TYR A 18 -19.16 4.30 15.85
N GLU A 19 -18.28 3.40 16.31
CA GLU A 19 -18.68 2.02 16.58
C GLU A 19 -19.92 1.98 17.50
N HIS A 20 -20.80 0.99 17.28
CA HIS A 20 -22.09 0.86 17.98
C HIS A 20 -23.12 1.98 17.81
N GLN A 21 -22.81 3.05 17.06
CA GLN A 21 -23.75 4.15 16.82
C GLN A 21 -24.71 3.83 15.67
N GLU A 22 -25.89 4.43 15.75
CA GLU A 22 -26.88 4.42 14.66
C GLU A 22 -26.36 5.22 13.47
N VAL A 23 -26.38 4.58 12.29
CA VAL A 23 -26.14 5.27 11.02
C VAL A 23 -27.32 6.21 10.82
N SER A 24 -27.14 7.50 11.06
CA SER A 24 -28.21 8.51 11.02
C SER A 24 -27.67 9.88 10.59
N GLY A 25 -28.54 10.70 9.98
CA GLY A 25 -28.18 11.99 9.40
C GLY A 25 -28.36 12.02 7.87
N GLU A 26 -28.66 13.21 7.32
CA GLU A 26 -28.97 13.40 5.89
C GLU A 26 -27.85 12.91 4.97
N ASN A 27 -26.60 13.03 5.41
CA ASN A 27 -25.43 12.59 4.66
C ASN A 27 -25.30 11.05 4.56
N PHE A 28 -25.97 10.31 5.44
CA PHE A 28 -25.86 8.86 5.56
C PHE A 28 -27.04 8.10 4.92
N ASP A 29 -28.08 8.78 4.43
CA ASP A 29 -29.29 8.08 3.95
C ASP A 29 -29.02 7.22 2.71
N LYS A 30 -28.26 7.75 1.73
CA LYS A 30 -27.80 6.93 0.59
C LYS A 30 -26.87 5.79 1.03
N LEU A 31 -26.04 6.03 2.05
CA LEU A 31 -25.15 4.99 2.59
C LEU A 31 -25.96 3.85 3.23
N LYS A 32 -27.06 4.16 3.95
CA LYS A 32 -27.94 3.13 4.53
C LYS A 32 -28.52 2.23 3.46
N GLU A 33 -28.99 2.80 2.35
CA GLU A 33 -29.52 2.03 1.21
C GLU A 33 -28.44 1.10 0.67
N HIS A 34 -27.26 1.63 0.36
CA HIS A 34 -26.11 0.84 -0.10
C HIS A 34 -25.69 -0.27 0.88
N ILE A 35 -25.66 0.01 2.21
CA ILE A 35 -25.38 -1.02 3.23
C ILE A 35 -26.43 -2.12 3.22
N ASN A 36 -27.71 -1.79 3.04
CA ASN A 36 -28.77 -2.79 2.97
C ASN A 36 -28.66 -3.66 1.72
N ASP A 37 -28.30 -3.06 0.58
CA ASP A 37 -28.23 -3.74 -0.71
C ASP A 37 -26.95 -4.56 -0.92
N THR A 38 -25.93 -4.35 -0.08
CA THR A 38 -24.62 -5.00 -0.20
C THR A 38 -24.38 -6.05 0.89
N PRO A 39 -24.53 -7.36 0.61
CA PRO A 39 -24.44 -8.41 1.62
C PRO A 39 -23.10 -8.49 2.36
N SER A 40 -21.98 -8.15 1.70
CA SER A 40 -20.65 -8.13 2.33
C SER A 40 -20.54 -7.08 3.45
N LEU A 41 -21.37 -6.02 3.42
CA LEU A 41 -21.41 -5.01 4.47
C LEU A 41 -22.16 -5.47 5.73
N HIS A 42 -23.01 -6.49 5.63
CA HIS A 42 -23.82 -6.97 6.77
C HIS A 42 -22.97 -7.62 7.88
N GLU A 43 -21.72 -7.99 7.59
CA GLU A 43 -20.77 -8.41 8.62
C GLU A 43 -20.49 -7.28 9.62
N TYR A 44 -20.42 -6.02 9.15
CA TYR A 44 -19.99 -4.84 9.90
C TYR A 44 -21.15 -4.02 10.49
N PHE A 45 -22.37 -4.27 10.02
CA PHE A 45 -23.58 -3.58 10.46
C PHE A 45 -24.62 -4.54 11.02
N LYS A 46 -25.53 -4.03 11.86
CA LYS A 46 -26.69 -4.77 12.38
C LYS A 46 -27.95 -3.90 12.34
N LYS A 47 -29.10 -4.54 12.19
CA LYS A 47 -30.40 -3.92 12.46
C LYS A 47 -30.81 -4.18 13.90
N ASP A 48 -31.11 -3.13 14.63
CA ASP A 48 -31.49 -3.15 16.04
C ASP A 48 -32.74 -2.28 16.20
N TRP A 49 -33.90 -2.90 16.45
CA TRP A 49 -35.19 -2.20 16.58
C TRP A 49 -35.56 -1.34 15.35
N GLY A 50 -35.30 -1.87 14.14
CA GLY A 50 -35.53 -1.15 12.88
C GLY A 50 -34.47 -0.12 12.52
N LYS A 51 -33.46 0.10 13.38
CA LYS A 51 -32.37 1.06 13.16
C LYS A 51 -31.10 0.35 12.71
N LEU A 52 -30.44 0.88 11.69
CA LEU A 52 -29.13 0.37 11.23
C LEU A 52 -28.03 0.92 12.14
N LYS A 53 -27.21 0.04 12.72
CA LYS A 53 -26.10 0.39 13.61
C LYS A 53 -24.80 -0.25 13.16
N ALA A 54 -23.69 0.46 13.36
CA ALA A 54 -22.36 -0.16 13.30
C ALA A 54 -22.21 -1.22 14.41
N LYS A 55 -21.44 -2.27 14.13
CA LYS A 55 -20.95 -3.24 15.14
C LYS A 55 -19.63 -2.74 15.76
N GLN A 56 -18.84 -3.63 16.34
CA GLN A 56 -17.53 -3.40 16.94
C GLN A 56 -16.38 -3.32 15.91
N TYR A 57 -16.61 -2.64 14.79
CA TYR A 57 -15.62 -2.49 13.73
C TYR A 57 -15.34 -1.02 13.48
N CYS A 58 -14.07 -0.69 13.33
CA CYS A 58 -13.59 0.62 12.88
C CYS A 58 -13.02 0.50 11.47
N GLY A 59 -13.20 1.51 10.64
CA GLY A 59 -12.84 1.45 9.22
C GLY A 59 -13.36 2.65 8.44
N ILE A 60 -13.30 2.56 7.11
CA ILE A 60 -13.81 3.61 6.24
C ILE A 60 -14.64 2.96 5.14
N ILE A 61 -15.72 3.61 4.71
CA ILE A 61 -16.52 3.22 3.55
C ILE A 61 -16.35 4.26 2.47
N ASN A 62 -15.82 3.85 1.31
CA ASN A 62 -15.83 4.70 0.14
C ASN A 62 -17.13 4.45 -0.62
N TYR A 63 -18.01 5.44 -0.66
CA TYR A 63 -19.27 5.35 -1.39
C TYR A 63 -19.58 6.69 -2.06
N ASP A 64 -19.97 6.67 -3.33
CA ASP A 64 -20.27 7.88 -4.13
C ASP A 64 -19.12 8.92 -4.10
N GLY A 65 -17.88 8.43 -4.13
CA GLY A 65 -16.67 9.28 -4.07
C GLY A 65 -16.41 9.97 -2.73
N LYS A 66 -17.13 9.57 -1.66
CA LYS A 66 -17.00 10.10 -0.30
C LYS A 66 -16.47 9.03 0.65
N ASP A 67 -15.69 9.45 1.62
CA ASP A 67 -15.16 8.59 2.68
C ASP A 67 -16.02 8.76 3.94
N PHE A 68 -16.70 7.69 4.34
CA PHE A 68 -17.45 7.60 5.58
C PHE A 68 -16.63 6.86 6.62
N TYR A 69 -16.35 7.49 7.74
CA TYR A 69 -15.46 6.96 8.77
C TYR A 69 -16.26 6.30 9.89
N ILE A 70 -15.84 5.10 10.29
CA ILE A 70 -16.29 4.44 11.52
C ILE A 70 -15.12 4.48 12.50
N LEU A 71 -15.19 5.40 13.46
CA LEU A 71 -14.12 5.68 14.41
C LEU A 71 -14.35 4.98 15.75
N PRO A 72 -13.26 4.69 16.49
CA PRO A 72 -13.36 4.20 17.86
C PRO A 72 -13.90 5.29 18.78
N LYS A 73 -14.67 4.91 19.80
CA LYS A 73 -15.28 5.87 20.73
C LYS A 73 -14.43 6.02 22.00
N ILE A 74 -13.24 6.62 21.88
CA ILE A 74 -12.24 6.68 22.96
C ILE A 74 -12.18 8.06 23.63
N ALA A 75 -12.13 9.13 22.84
CA ALA A 75 -12.19 10.50 23.32
C ALA A 75 -13.62 11.02 23.17
N ASP A 76 -14.20 11.51 24.26
CA ASP A 76 -15.56 12.07 24.24
C ASP A 76 -15.62 13.32 23.35
N GLN A 77 -16.45 13.24 22.29
CA GLN A 77 -16.80 14.34 21.39
C GLN A 77 -15.60 15.02 20.68
N ASP A 78 -14.49 14.31 20.49
CA ASP A 78 -13.32 14.80 19.77
C ASP A 78 -13.00 13.89 18.57
N ASP A 79 -13.64 14.20 17.45
CA ASP A 79 -13.50 13.48 16.18
C ASP A 79 -12.04 13.45 15.68
N GLU A 80 -11.30 14.56 15.83
CA GLU A 80 -9.91 14.65 15.40
C GLU A 80 -9.01 13.73 16.24
N LYS A 81 -9.21 13.74 17.55
CA LYS A 81 -8.47 12.87 18.47
C LYS A 81 -8.81 11.40 18.26
N ASN A 82 -10.09 11.05 18.05
CA ASN A 82 -10.49 9.69 17.73
C ASN A 82 -9.91 9.20 16.40
N LEU A 83 -9.88 10.05 15.36
CA LEU A 83 -9.21 9.73 14.09
C LEU A 83 -7.70 9.51 14.28
N ASN A 84 -7.05 10.33 15.10
CA ASN A 84 -5.63 10.20 15.40
C ASN A 84 -5.32 8.91 16.15
N ILE A 85 -6.16 8.55 17.12
CA ILE A 85 -6.04 7.28 17.85
C ILE A 85 -6.26 6.10 16.90
N PHE A 86 -7.24 6.17 16.01
CA PHE A 86 -7.49 5.13 15.00
C PHE A 86 -6.29 4.91 14.08
N ILE A 87 -5.69 5.98 13.56
CA ILE A 87 -4.47 5.91 12.75
C ILE A 87 -3.34 5.25 13.56
N TYR A 88 -3.14 5.67 14.81
CA TYR A 88 -2.12 5.09 15.69
C TYR A 88 -2.36 3.59 15.96
N MET A 89 -3.61 3.19 16.20
CA MET A 89 -3.98 1.78 16.37
C MET A 89 -3.66 0.94 15.15
N LEU A 90 -4.00 1.42 13.94
CA LEU A 90 -3.66 0.74 12.70
C LEU A 90 -2.14 0.60 12.53
N MET A 91 -1.39 1.65 12.80
CA MET A 91 0.06 1.62 12.71
C MET A 91 0.69 0.65 13.69
N TYR A 92 0.19 0.62 14.92
CA TYR A 92 0.62 -0.34 15.93
C TYR A 92 0.29 -1.78 15.54
N ALA A 93 -0.96 -2.04 15.14
CA ALA A 93 -1.43 -3.37 14.75
C ALA A 93 -0.64 -3.96 13.58
N TYR A 94 -0.23 -3.11 12.63
CA TYR A 94 0.55 -3.52 11.46
C TYR A 94 2.06 -3.32 11.61
N ASN A 95 2.54 -3.08 12.84
CA ASN A 95 3.96 -2.88 13.16
C ASN A 95 4.65 -1.84 12.24
N ILE A 96 3.89 -0.82 11.84
CA ILE A 96 4.36 0.29 11.02
C ILE A 96 5.18 1.19 11.93
N LYS A 97 6.50 1.09 11.82
CA LYS A 97 7.44 1.98 12.50
C LYS A 97 7.44 3.35 11.83
N ALA A 98 6.42 4.16 12.07
CA ALA A 98 6.52 5.56 11.76
C ALA A 98 6.97 6.32 13.01
N GLN A 99 7.81 7.33 12.80
CA GLN A 99 8.08 8.32 13.84
C GLN A 99 6.87 9.25 13.96
N ASN A 100 6.55 9.74 15.16
CA ASN A 100 5.41 10.63 15.41
C ASN A 100 5.39 11.87 14.48
N GLU A 101 6.56 12.36 14.08
CA GLU A 101 6.73 13.46 13.12
C GLU A 101 6.19 13.14 11.71
N GLN A 102 6.22 11.87 11.31
CA GLN A 102 5.72 11.43 10.00
C GLN A 102 4.20 11.51 9.93
N ILE A 103 3.52 11.20 11.04
CA ILE A 103 2.07 11.30 11.19
C ILE A 103 1.63 12.76 11.20
N ALA A 104 2.39 13.64 11.87
CA ALA A 104 2.10 15.07 11.94
C ALA A 104 2.28 15.77 10.57
N ASN A 105 3.33 15.43 9.81
CA ASN A 105 3.60 16.06 8.52
C ASN A 105 2.61 15.65 7.43
N SER A 106 2.15 14.38 7.41
CA SER A 106 1.14 13.92 6.44
C SER A 106 -0.25 14.56 6.65
N LYS A 107 -0.51 15.12 7.83
CA LYS A 107 -1.75 15.87 8.16
C LYS A 107 -1.76 17.30 7.65
N ASN A 108 -0.61 17.87 7.30
CA ASN A 108 -0.52 19.28 6.93
C ASN A 108 -1.19 19.61 5.58
N GLU A 109 -1.52 18.59 4.78
CA GLU A 109 -2.29 18.75 3.55
C GLU A 109 -3.76 18.41 3.77
N LYS A 110 -4.58 19.46 3.82
CA LYS A 110 -6.00 19.53 4.16
C LYS A 110 -6.96 18.76 3.22
N SER A 111 -6.47 17.77 2.48
CA SER A 111 -7.20 17.01 1.45
C SER A 111 -6.88 15.51 1.38
N ASN A 112 -6.01 15.00 2.25
CA ASN A 112 -5.53 13.62 2.14
C ASN A 112 -6.47 12.66 2.89
N THR A 113 -7.06 11.71 2.16
CA THR A 113 -7.84 10.62 2.73
C THR A 113 -6.93 9.72 3.58
N ILE A 114 -7.48 8.89 4.49
CA ILE A 114 -6.60 8.02 5.31
C ILE A 114 -5.71 7.16 4.41
N PHE A 115 -6.27 6.72 3.28
CA PHE A 115 -5.57 5.87 2.34
C PHE A 115 -4.35 6.59 1.74
N GLU A 116 -4.49 7.88 1.44
CA GLU A 116 -3.37 8.72 1.02
C GLU A 116 -2.29 8.75 2.11
N VAL A 117 -2.67 8.94 3.38
CA VAL A 117 -1.72 8.94 4.50
C VAL A 117 -0.93 7.63 4.55
N PHE A 118 -1.61 6.48 4.42
CA PHE A 118 -0.93 5.19 4.42
C PHE A 118 -0.04 4.97 3.18
N ILE A 119 -0.46 5.42 2.00
CA ILE A 119 0.38 5.39 0.80
C ILE A 119 1.65 6.21 1.01
N GLN A 120 1.54 7.42 1.57
CA GLN A 120 2.70 8.27 1.84
C GLN A 120 3.62 7.67 2.90
N LEU A 121 3.07 7.08 3.96
CA LEU A 121 3.84 6.35 4.97
C LEU A 121 4.58 5.16 4.37
N PHE A 122 3.93 4.39 3.50
CA PHE A 122 4.58 3.29 2.77
C PHE A 122 5.72 3.80 1.90
N ALA A 123 5.45 4.81 1.05
CA ALA A 123 6.43 5.35 0.13
C ALA A 123 7.65 5.90 0.89
N LYS A 124 7.43 6.58 2.02
CA LYS A 124 8.50 7.09 2.88
C LYS A 124 9.33 5.96 3.49
N ASN A 125 8.68 4.98 4.11
CA ASN A 125 9.40 3.86 4.73
C ASN A 125 10.22 3.07 3.70
N LEU A 126 9.67 2.85 2.50
CA LEU A 126 10.38 2.21 1.40
C LEU A 126 11.58 3.06 0.92
N PHE A 127 11.37 4.35 0.71
CA PHE A 127 12.44 5.26 0.27
C PHE A 127 13.57 5.36 1.29
N GLU A 128 13.27 5.40 2.59
CA GLU A 128 14.27 5.36 3.66
C GLU A 128 15.10 4.06 3.62
N GLN A 129 14.51 2.91 3.25
CA GLN A 129 15.28 1.68 3.06
C GLN A 129 16.17 1.76 1.81
N PHE A 130 15.67 2.33 0.72
CA PHE A 130 16.46 2.56 -0.50
C PHE A 130 17.62 3.52 -0.32
N GLN A 131 17.47 4.55 0.51
CA GLN A 131 18.57 5.46 0.87
C GLN A 131 19.71 4.74 1.61
N ARG A 132 19.40 3.65 2.32
CA ARG A 132 20.41 2.77 2.93
C ARG A 132 21.02 1.78 1.93
N GLY A 133 20.62 1.83 0.66
CA GLY A 133 21.04 0.95 -0.43
C GLY A 133 19.90 0.09 -0.97
N VAL A 134 19.92 -0.22 -2.26
CA VAL A 134 18.94 -1.15 -2.89
C VAL A 134 19.34 -2.60 -2.60
N TYR A 135 18.37 -3.49 -2.40
CA TYR A 135 18.68 -4.93 -2.28
C TYR A 135 19.14 -5.48 -3.62
N ARG A 136 20.29 -6.14 -3.64
CA ARG A 136 20.88 -6.80 -4.81
C ARG A 136 21.24 -8.24 -4.42
N GLU A 137 21.11 -9.15 -5.36
CA GLU A 137 21.53 -10.54 -5.18
C GLU A 137 22.16 -11.09 -6.46
N TYR A 138 22.89 -12.19 -6.32
CA TYR A 138 23.49 -12.88 -7.45
C TYR A 138 22.41 -13.67 -8.18
N ILE A 139 22.18 -13.32 -9.44
CA ILE A 139 21.25 -14.02 -10.33
C ILE A 139 22.10 -14.76 -11.38
N THR A 140 21.93 -16.07 -11.47
CA THR A 140 22.63 -16.87 -12.47
C THR A 140 21.98 -16.65 -13.83
N GLU A 141 22.78 -16.15 -14.78
CA GLU A 141 22.37 -15.90 -16.16
C GLU A 141 23.18 -16.79 -17.11
N GLN A 142 22.57 -17.12 -18.25
CA GLN A 142 23.26 -17.76 -19.36
C GLN A 142 23.15 -16.89 -20.60
N ASP A 143 24.28 -16.53 -21.19
CA ASP A 143 24.32 -15.66 -22.37
C ASP A 143 25.42 -16.09 -23.35
N ASN A 144 25.25 -15.66 -24.61
CA ASN A 144 26.12 -15.95 -25.73
C ASN A 144 27.00 -14.74 -26.08
N LEU A 145 28.15 -14.66 -25.40
CA LEU A 145 29.03 -13.50 -25.36
C LEU A 145 30.22 -13.62 -26.34
N THR A 146 30.89 -12.52 -26.64
CA THR A 146 32.14 -12.54 -27.43
C THR A 146 33.37 -12.88 -26.61
N VAL A 147 33.24 -12.91 -25.28
CA VAL A 147 34.30 -13.19 -24.31
C VAL A 147 33.81 -14.21 -23.28
N LEU A 148 34.73 -14.99 -22.70
CA LEU A 148 34.39 -15.92 -21.63
C LEU A 148 34.13 -15.15 -20.32
N LYS A 149 32.92 -15.27 -19.79
CA LYS A 149 32.52 -14.73 -18.48
C LYS A 149 31.98 -15.87 -17.61
N GLY A 150 32.61 -16.15 -16.48
CA GLY A 150 32.18 -17.25 -15.60
C GLY A 150 32.45 -18.64 -16.20
N LYS A 151 31.44 -19.52 -16.14
CA LYS A 151 31.52 -20.93 -16.53
C LYS A 151 31.20 -21.11 -18.01
N TYR A 152 32.08 -21.80 -18.72
CA TYR A 152 31.88 -22.15 -20.13
C TYR A 152 30.88 -23.31 -20.28
N LEU A 153 29.78 -23.09 -21.01
CA LEU A 153 28.77 -24.12 -21.28
C LEU A 153 29.05 -24.78 -22.64
N ILE A 154 29.93 -25.78 -22.63
CA ILE A 154 30.40 -26.47 -23.86
C ILE A 154 29.23 -27.01 -24.71
N ASN A 155 28.26 -27.67 -24.08
CA ASN A 155 27.14 -28.30 -24.80
C ASN A 155 26.27 -27.24 -25.50
N GLU A 156 25.91 -26.16 -24.81
CA GLU A 156 25.14 -25.05 -25.42
C GLU A 156 25.97 -24.32 -26.47
N ASN A 157 27.28 -24.16 -26.25
CA ASN A 157 28.16 -23.51 -27.22
C ASN A 157 28.27 -24.29 -28.54
N LEU A 158 28.42 -25.61 -28.47
CA LEU A 158 28.43 -26.47 -29.65
C LEU A 158 27.10 -26.39 -30.41
N LYS A 159 25.98 -26.29 -29.70
CA LYS A 159 24.63 -26.16 -30.29
C LYS A 159 24.41 -24.83 -31.01
N TYR A 160 24.84 -23.70 -30.43
CA TYR A 160 24.51 -22.37 -30.96
C TYR A 160 25.63 -21.68 -31.76
N ASN A 161 26.89 -22.07 -31.54
CA ASN A 161 28.07 -21.33 -32.03
C ASN A 161 29.05 -22.17 -32.87
N PHE A 162 28.60 -23.30 -33.45
CA PHE A 162 29.46 -24.14 -34.30
C PHE A 162 30.24 -23.35 -35.37
N THR A 163 29.66 -22.30 -35.96
CA THR A 163 30.32 -21.41 -36.94
C THR A 163 30.48 -19.96 -36.46
N LYS A 164 30.14 -19.65 -35.21
CA LYS A 164 30.11 -18.27 -34.69
C LYS A 164 31.24 -18.04 -33.69
N SER A 165 31.90 -16.89 -33.77
CA SER A 165 32.94 -16.48 -32.80
C SER A 165 32.32 -15.92 -31.52
N LYS A 166 31.48 -16.72 -30.86
CA LYS A 166 30.89 -16.41 -29.57
C LYS A 166 31.01 -17.62 -28.62
N ILE A 167 30.85 -17.37 -27.33
CA ILE A 167 31.06 -18.30 -26.24
C ILE A 167 29.80 -18.28 -25.36
N TYR A 168 29.11 -19.42 -25.30
CA TYR A 168 27.97 -19.62 -24.41
C TYR A 168 28.46 -19.82 -22.98
N CYS A 169 28.07 -18.93 -22.09
CA CYS A 169 28.58 -18.86 -20.72
C CYS A 169 27.44 -18.79 -19.70
N GLU A 170 27.71 -19.28 -18.50
CA GLU A 170 26.90 -19.15 -17.30
C GLU A 170 27.67 -18.32 -16.27
N TYR A 171 27.09 -17.24 -15.76
CA TYR A 171 27.72 -16.38 -14.76
C TYR A 171 26.69 -15.81 -13.80
N ASP A 172 27.15 -15.42 -12.62
CA ASP A 172 26.31 -14.77 -11.62
C ASP A 172 26.45 -13.24 -11.74
N GLU A 173 25.34 -12.56 -12.04
CA GLU A 173 25.27 -11.10 -12.11
C GLU A 173 24.75 -10.53 -10.78
N PHE A 174 25.42 -9.50 -10.25
CA PHE A 174 24.98 -8.85 -9.03
C PHE A 174 23.91 -7.80 -9.33
N SER A 175 22.67 -8.27 -9.45
CA SER A 175 21.55 -7.50 -10.00
C SER A 175 20.57 -7.04 -8.93
N MET A 176 19.93 -5.90 -9.17
CA MET A 176 18.76 -5.47 -8.40
C MET A 176 17.45 -6.01 -8.96
N ASP A 177 17.45 -6.70 -10.10
CA ASP A 177 16.24 -7.27 -10.72
C ASP A 177 15.79 -8.59 -10.06
N ASN A 178 15.66 -8.56 -8.74
CA ASN A 178 15.17 -9.69 -7.94
C ASN A 178 13.65 -9.60 -7.67
N GLN A 179 13.06 -10.72 -7.25
CA GLN A 179 11.61 -10.83 -7.02
C GLN A 179 11.08 -9.78 -6.03
N LEU A 180 11.85 -9.43 -5.00
CA LEU A 180 11.44 -8.45 -3.98
C LEU A 180 11.36 -7.03 -4.58
N ASN A 181 12.36 -6.63 -5.35
CA ASN A 181 12.37 -5.32 -6.02
C ASN A 181 11.34 -5.26 -7.16
N GLN A 182 11.16 -6.34 -7.92
CA GLN A 182 10.10 -6.46 -8.92
C GLN A 182 8.72 -6.26 -8.27
N PHE A 183 8.50 -6.84 -7.08
CA PHE A 183 7.29 -6.62 -6.30
C PHE A 183 7.14 -5.17 -5.83
N PHE A 184 8.21 -4.54 -5.33
CA PHE A 184 8.12 -3.13 -4.92
C PHE A 184 7.81 -2.20 -6.09
N LEU A 185 8.41 -2.44 -7.26
CA LEU A 185 8.09 -1.69 -8.48
C LEU A 185 6.61 -1.86 -8.86
N TYR A 186 6.10 -3.09 -8.81
CA TYR A 186 4.68 -3.39 -9.00
C TYR A 186 3.78 -2.65 -8.01
N ALA A 187 4.10 -2.72 -6.71
CA ALA A 187 3.36 -2.07 -5.64
C ALA A 187 3.30 -0.55 -5.83
N VAL A 188 4.45 0.09 -6.06
CA VAL A 188 4.57 1.53 -6.30
C VAL A 188 3.72 1.95 -7.50
N LYS A 189 3.77 1.20 -8.61
CA LYS A 189 2.97 1.48 -9.81
C LYS A 189 1.46 1.37 -9.59
N ILE A 190 1.01 0.41 -8.79
CA ILE A 190 -0.41 0.30 -8.44
C ILE A 190 -0.84 1.46 -7.53
N LEU A 191 -0.10 1.71 -6.46
CA LEU A 191 -0.45 2.75 -5.48
C LEU A 191 -0.45 4.15 -6.10
N MET A 192 0.41 4.42 -7.10
CA MET A 192 0.39 5.67 -7.88
C MET A 192 -0.94 5.95 -8.60
N ARG A 193 -1.79 4.95 -8.82
CA ARG A 193 -3.14 5.14 -9.42
C ARG A 193 -4.13 5.72 -8.42
N PHE A 194 -3.91 5.49 -7.13
CA PHE A 194 -4.78 5.93 -6.04
C PHE A 194 -4.24 7.15 -5.30
N ALA A 195 -2.92 7.36 -5.36
CA ALA A 195 -2.26 8.47 -4.70
C ALA A 195 -2.61 9.82 -5.34
N LYS A 196 -2.92 10.81 -4.51
CA LYS A 196 -3.02 12.23 -4.91
C LYS A 196 -1.63 12.82 -5.07
N ASP A 197 -0.75 12.65 -4.07
CA ASP A 197 0.66 13.02 -4.19
C ASP A 197 1.50 11.83 -4.66
N LYS A 198 2.14 11.98 -5.82
CA LYS A 198 2.94 10.92 -6.46
C LYS A 198 4.44 11.16 -6.35
N LYS A 199 4.87 12.24 -5.70
CA LYS A 199 6.29 12.66 -5.70
C LYS A 199 7.20 11.58 -5.13
N LEU A 200 6.88 11.06 -3.95
CA LEU A 200 7.70 10.08 -3.25
C LEU A 200 7.63 8.70 -3.92
N LEU A 201 6.45 8.31 -4.41
CA LEU A 201 6.29 7.08 -5.20
C LEU A 201 7.13 7.10 -6.48
N LYS A 202 7.17 8.23 -7.20
CA LYS A 202 8.05 8.40 -8.37
C LYS A 202 9.53 8.32 -8.01
N GLN A 203 9.93 8.83 -6.84
CA GLN A 203 11.32 8.67 -6.37
C GLN A 203 11.65 7.20 -6.11
N CYS A 204 10.73 6.43 -5.51
CA CYS A 204 10.90 4.98 -5.37
C CYS A 204 10.96 4.26 -6.71
N GLU A 205 10.14 4.65 -7.69
CA GLU A 205 10.17 4.08 -9.05
C GLU A 205 11.51 4.35 -9.74
N LEU A 206 12.04 5.58 -9.63
CA LEU A 206 13.33 5.95 -10.22
C LEU A 206 14.51 5.18 -9.65
N VAL A 207 14.45 4.80 -8.37
CA VAL A 207 15.48 3.94 -7.74
C VAL A 207 15.48 2.52 -8.32
N LEU A 208 14.38 2.08 -8.92
CA LEU A 208 14.17 0.74 -9.47
C LEU A 208 14.16 0.74 -11.01
N ASP A 209 14.90 1.65 -11.64
CA ASP A 209 14.93 1.83 -13.10
C ASP A 209 15.51 0.63 -13.88
N GLU A 210 16.49 -0.09 -13.31
CA GLU A 210 17.03 -1.34 -13.87
C GLU A 210 16.17 -2.59 -13.53
N VAL A 211 15.02 -2.44 -12.87
CA VAL A 211 14.17 -3.56 -12.43
C VAL A 211 13.04 -3.84 -13.43
N THR A 212 12.86 -5.10 -13.80
CA THR A 212 11.82 -5.52 -14.73
C THR A 212 10.44 -5.43 -14.08
N CYS A 213 9.51 -4.73 -14.72
CA CYS A 213 8.14 -4.66 -14.24
C CYS A 213 7.40 -5.98 -14.51
N LYS A 214 6.92 -6.64 -13.45
CA LYS A 214 6.10 -7.87 -13.54
C LYS A 214 4.79 -7.70 -12.79
N GLU A 215 3.77 -8.40 -13.25
CA GLU A 215 2.51 -8.52 -12.51
C GLU A 215 2.61 -9.62 -11.46
N PHE A 216 1.97 -9.40 -10.31
CA PHE A 216 2.00 -10.34 -9.19
C PHE A 216 0.58 -10.68 -8.73
N ASN A 217 0.31 -11.97 -8.56
CA ASN A 217 -0.80 -12.42 -7.73
C ASN A 217 -0.36 -12.37 -6.26
N ILE A 218 -0.96 -11.45 -5.50
CA ILE A 218 -0.60 -11.15 -4.11
C ILE A 218 -0.89 -12.33 -3.17
N ASP A 219 -1.88 -13.17 -3.47
CA ASP A 219 -2.25 -14.29 -2.61
C ASP A 219 -1.26 -15.45 -2.68
N SER A 220 -0.59 -15.61 -3.83
CA SER A 220 0.44 -16.62 -4.05
C SER A 220 1.87 -16.09 -3.85
N LEU A 221 2.04 -14.80 -3.54
CA LEU A 221 3.36 -14.20 -3.45
C LEU A 221 4.09 -14.64 -2.18
N HIS A 222 5.21 -15.33 -2.37
CA HIS A 222 6.13 -15.68 -1.30
C HIS A 222 7.50 -15.07 -1.57
N VAL A 223 8.05 -14.34 -0.59
CA VAL A 223 9.40 -13.78 -0.62
C VAL A 223 10.16 -14.28 0.60
N ASN A 224 11.34 -14.85 0.36
CA ASN A 224 12.21 -15.34 1.41
C ASN A 224 13.01 -14.19 2.02
N PHE A 225 12.79 -13.94 3.32
CA PHE A 225 13.57 -12.94 4.05
C PHE A 225 14.79 -13.56 4.74
N ASN A 226 15.97 -13.04 4.41
CA ASN A 226 17.26 -13.39 4.98
C ASN A 226 17.90 -12.15 5.63
N ARG A 227 19.13 -12.29 6.13
CA ARG A 227 19.83 -11.16 6.79
C ARG A 227 20.04 -9.95 5.87
N LEU A 228 20.18 -10.16 4.56
CA LEU A 228 20.50 -9.13 3.57
C LEU A 228 19.27 -8.29 3.17
N ASN A 229 18.07 -8.89 3.15
CA ASN A 229 16.82 -8.19 2.77
C ASN A 229 15.84 -7.97 3.94
N SER A 230 16.16 -8.44 5.15
CA SER A 230 15.29 -8.31 6.35
C SER A 230 14.78 -6.90 6.61
N ARG A 231 15.58 -5.87 6.30
CA ARG A 231 15.19 -4.45 6.44
C ARG A 231 13.96 -4.06 5.62
N PHE A 232 13.71 -4.75 4.51
CA PHE A 232 12.58 -4.48 3.61
C PHE A 232 11.32 -5.23 4.04
N LYS A 233 11.39 -6.12 5.04
CA LYS A 233 10.26 -6.95 5.46
C LYS A 233 9.04 -6.12 5.85
N ASN A 234 9.23 -5.06 6.64
CA ASN A 234 8.13 -4.20 7.06
C ASN A 234 7.50 -3.46 5.86
N SER A 235 8.31 -2.95 4.93
CA SER A 235 7.81 -2.31 3.71
C SER A 235 7.07 -3.30 2.82
N PHE A 236 7.53 -4.55 2.76
CA PHE A 236 6.88 -5.63 2.03
C PHE A 236 5.52 -5.96 2.63
N GLU A 237 5.45 -6.23 3.93
CA GLU A 237 4.19 -6.52 4.64
C GLU A 237 3.20 -5.36 4.51
N PHE A 238 3.68 -4.12 4.58
CA PHE A 238 2.86 -2.94 4.41
C PHE A 238 2.36 -2.78 2.96
N ALA A 239 3.20 -3.03 1.95
CA ALA A 239 2.74 -3.08 0.57
C ALA A 239 1.69 -4.18 0.36
N ILE A 240 1.91 -5.38 0.88
CA ILE A 240 0.95 -6.49 0.82
C ILE A 240 -0.37 -6.06 1.45
N LEU A 241 -0.34 -5.39 2.60
CA LEU A 241 -1.53 -4.87 3.25
C LEU A 241 -2.29 -3.87 2.35
N LEU A 242 -1.59 -2.91 1.73
CA LEU A 242 -2.22 -1.93 0.85
C LEU A 242 -2.73 -2.56 -0.45
N LEU A 243 -2.11 -3.64 -0.94
CA LEU A 243 -2.43 -4.30 -2.20
C LEU A 243 -3.47 -5.41 -2.07
N LYS A 244 -3.44 -6.22 -0.99
CA LYS A 244 -4.40 -7.33 -0.75
C LYS A 244 -5.83 -6.84 -0.69
N LYS A 245 -5.99 -5.56 -0.39
CA LYS A 245 -7.10 -4.67 -0.68
C LYS A 245 -6.73 -3.42 0.10
N SER A 246 -6.83 -2.24 -0.49
CA SER A 246 -7.46 -1.10 0.16
C SER A 246 -7.92 -1.42 1.59
N ILE A 247 -7.14 -0.99 2.60
CA ILE A 247 -7.52 -0.81 4.02
C ILE A 247 -9.04 -0.76 4.09
N PRO A 248 -9.78 -1.55 4.89
CA PRO A 248 -11.23 -1.69 4.80
C PRO A 248 -11.88 -0.35 4.44
N LEU A 249 -12.04 -0.21 3.12
CA LEU A 249 -12.52 0.88 2.28
C LEU A 249 -13.25 0.03 1.32
N PHE A 250 -14.45 -0.29 1.77
CA PHE A 250 -15.41 -1.13 1.09
C PHE A 250 -15.36 -0.83 -0.38
N GLU A 251 -15.35 -1.93 -1.13
CA GLU A 251 -15.08 -2.01 -2.56
C GLU A 251 -15.53 -0.73 -3.24
N LYS A 252 -14.62 -0.10 -4.01
CA LYS A 252 -15.08 0.86 -5.00
C LYS A 252 -16.11 0.11 -5.83
N ASP A 253 -17.38 0.44 -5.62
CA ASP A 253 -18.46 -0.03 -6.46
C ASP A 253 -18.02 0.20 -7.91
N LYS A 254 -17.93 -0.90 -8.65
CA LYS A 254 -17.87 -0.85 -10.11
C LYS A 254 -19.27 -0.70 -10.65
#